data_AF-E5A550-F1
#
_entry.id   AF-E5A550-F1
#
_cell.length_a   1.000
_cell.length_b   1.000
_cell.length_c   1.000
_cell.angle_alpha   90.00
_cell.angle_beta   90.00
_cell.angle_gamma   90.00
#
_symmetry.space_group_name_H-M   'P 1'
#
loop_
_entity.id
_entity.type
_entity.pdbx_description
1 polymer ?
#
loop_
_entity_poly.entity_id
_entity_poly.type
_entity_poly.pdbx_seq_one_letter_code
_entity_poly.pdbx_strand_id
1 'polypeptide(L)'
;MALPARLARSTRLATRTAVPITATFARSGRAFTASRCFHFTPSTMSQHPIATLNEELKPRLPPSSISLFEAKKKKNLSFEAIAKHVGRDEVAVAALFYGQAMASAEDITKLAEVLEISAEQLESDLSGFPNRGSTLDMPPKDPTIYRLYEIVQNYGQAYKAVLHEKFGDGIMSAISFSTKIEKETDEKGEWAKITMRGKWLPYTRF
;
A
#
# COMPACT_ATOMS: atom_id res chain seq x y z
N MET A 1 3.52 57.62 -33.90
CA MET A 1 2.09 57.37 -33.59
C MET A 1 2.08 56.56 -32.28
N ALA A 2 2.06 57.11 -31.06
CA ALA A 2 1.09 57.99 -30.39
C ALA A 2 -0.36 57.50 -30.52
N LEU A 3 -1.20 57.25 -29.50
CA LEU A 3 -1.29 57.33 -28.01
C LEU A 3 -2.70 56.66 -27.70
N PRO A 4 -3.30 56.63 -26.48
CA PRO A 4 -2.91 55.93 -25.24
C PRO A 4 -4.07 55.31 -24.40
N ALA A 5 -3.68 54.70 -23.28
CA ALA A 5 -4.27 54.73 -21.91
C ALA A 5 -5.71 54.27 -21.59
N ARG A 6 -5.82 53.46 -20.52
CA ARG A 6 -6.56 53.85 -19.28
C ARG A 6 -6.19 52.98 -18.07
N LEU A 7 -5.74 53.66 -17.00
CA LEU A 7 -5.70 53.18 -15.62
C LEU A 7 -7.11 53.19 -14.99
N ALA A 8 -7.35 52.32 -14.00
CA ALA A 8 -8.00 52.73 -12.75
C ALA A 8 -7.75 51.69 -11.62
N ARG A 9 -7.03 52.11 -10.57
CA ARG A 9 -7.06 51.53 -9.23
C ARG A 9 -8.30 52.05 -8.50
N SER A 10 -8.91 51.24 -7.63
CA SER A 10 -9.77 51.76 -6.56
C SER A 10 -9.65 50.90 -5.30
N THR A 11 -8.85 51.41 -4.37
CA THR A 11 -8.86 51.06 -2.94
C THR A 11 -10.06 51.67 -2.25
N ARG A 12 -10.79 50.90 -1.43
CA ARG A 12 -11.61 51.46 -0.35
C ARG A 12 -11.22 50.82 0.97
N LEU A 13 -10.52 51.60 1.80
CA LEU A 13 -10.53 51.46 3.25
C LEU A 13 -11.85 52.03 3.79
N ALA A 14 -12.43 51.36 4.78
CA ALA A 14 -13.39 51.99 5.69
C ALA A 14 -13.10 51.52 7.13
N THR A 15 -12.61 52.49 7.89
CA THR A 15 -12.69 52.79 9.34
C THR A 15 -13.27 51.77 10.33
N ARG A 16 -12.50 51.61 11.41
CA ARG A 16 -12.83 51.02 12.71
C ARG A 16 -13.94 51.80 13.44
N THR A 17 -14.77 51.07 14.18
CA THR A 17 -15.42 51.55 15.41
C THR A 17 -15.37 50.44 16.45
N ALA A 18 -14.82 50.78 17.62
CA ALA A 18 -14.83 50.00 18.86
C ALA A 18 -15.83 50.64 19.85
N VAL A 19 -16.09 49.95 20.97
CA VAL A 19 -16.73 50.36 22.27
C VAL A 19 -18.03 49.56 22.58
N PRO A 20 -18.35 49.17 23.83
CA PRO A 20 -17.57 48.45 24.86
C PRO A 20 -18.36 47.26 25.49
N ILE A 21 -17.83 46.75 26.61
CA ILE A 21 -18.14 45.54 27.38
C ILE A 21 -19.39 45.67 28.28
N THR A 22 -20.23 44.62 28.40
CA THR A 22 -20.63 43.90 29.66
C THR A 22 -22.02 43.23 29.54
N ALA A 23 -22.09 41.93 29.85
CA ALA A 23 -22.93 41.36 30.91
C ALA A 23 -23.03 39.83 30.78
N THR A 24 -22.66 39.17 31.86
CA THR A 24 -22.69 37.75 32.16
C THR A 24 -24.12 37.21 32.17
N PHE A 25 -24.38 36.06 31.54
CA PHE A 25 -25.44 35.15 31.99
C PHE A 25 -24.98 33.71 31.89
N ALA A 26 -25.00 33.06 33.05
CA ALA A 26 -24.67 31.66 33.25
C ALA A 26 -25.69 30.75 32.56
N ARG A 27 -25.21 29.65 31.95
CA ARG A 27 -26.02 28.44 31.83
C ARG A 27 -25.11 27.21 31.93
N SER A 28 -25.32 26.46 33.00
CA SER A 28 -24.77 25.14 33.23
C SER A 28 -25.31 24.18 32.15
N GLY A 29 -24.40 23.53 31.44
CA GLY A 29 -24.70 22.47 30.48
C GLY A 29 -23.71 21.33 30.72
N ARG A 30 -24.22 20.19 31.17
CA ARG A 30 -23.47 18.96 31.44
C ARG A 30 -22.59 18.60 30.24
N ALA A 31 -21.29 18.46 30.45
CA ALA A 31 -20.40 17.82 29.50
C ALA A 31 -20.71 16.31 29.51
N PHE A 32 -21.49 15.84 28.53
CA PHE A 32 -21.53 14.43 28.20
C PHE A 32 -20.21 14.07 27.52
N THR A 33 -19.36 13.32 28.21
CA THR A 33 -18.26 12.58 27.60
C THR A 33 -18.86 11.58 26.61
N ALA A 34 -18.86 11.94 25.33
CA ALA A 34 -19.12 10.98 24.26
C ALA A 34 -17.92 10.05 24.17
N SER A 35 -17.95 8.94 24.92
CA SER A 35 -17.10 7.79 24.63
C SER A 35 -17.39 7.35 23.20
N ARG A 36 -16.47 7.65 22.28
CA ARG A 36 -16.48 7.07 20.94
C ARG A 36 -16.17 5.58 21.11
N CYS A 37 -17.23 4.78 21.28
CA CYS A 37 -17.16 3.37 20.95
C CYS A 37 -16.85 3.28 19.46
N PHE A 38 -15.58 3.04 19.13
CA PHE A 38 -15.20 2.53 17.82
C PHE A 38 -15.97 1.23 17.61
N HIS A 39 -17.07 1.33 16.87
CA HIS A 39 -17.74 0.16 16.34
C HIS A 39 -16.77 -0.44 15.34
N PHE A 40 -16.10 -1.50 15.76
CA PHE A 40 -15.34 -2.37 14.88
C PHE A 40 -16.35 -3.01 13.93
N THR A 41 -16.54 -2.41 12.76
CA THR A 41 -17.27 -3.06 11.67
C THR A 41 -16.57 -4.39 11.39
N PRO A 42 -17.31 -5.50 11.19
CA PRO A 42 -16.71 -6.78 10.89
C PRO A 42 -15.79 -6.62 9.68
N SER A 43 -14.49 -6.73 9.93
CA SER A 43 -13.47 -6.80 8.90
C SER A 43 -13.89 -7.87 7.90
N THR A 44 -14.04 -7.45 6.65
CA THR A 44 -14.55 -8.25 5.53
C THR A 44 -13.91 -9.64 5.54
N MET A 45 -14.70 -10.67 5.86
CA MET A 45 -14.23 -12.05 5.75
C MET A 45 -14.02 -12.36 4.27
N SER A 46 -12.86 -12.92 3.92
CA SER A 46 -12.59 -13.36 2.55
C SER A 46 -13.59 -14.47 2.16
N GLN A 47 -14.06 -14.46 0.91
CA GLN A 47 -14.97 -15.49 0.38
C GLN A 47 -14.33 -16.88 0.34
N HIS A 48 -12.99 -16.94 0.33
CA HIS A 48 -12.18 -18.14 0.37
C HIS A 48 -11.35 -18.22 1.66
N PRO A 49 -10.81 -19.39 2.04
CA PRO A 49 -9.88 -19.50 3.16
C PRO A 49 -8.73 -18.51 3.03
N ILE A 50 -8.32 -17.92 4.16
CA ILE A 50 -7.19 -16.99 4.16
C ILE A 50 -5.87 -17.71 3.84
N ALA A 51 -4.96 -17.02 3.15
CA ALA A 51 -3.60 -17.51 2.98
C ALA A 51 -2.88 -17.61 4.34
N THR A 52 -2.21 -18.73 4.57
CA THR A 52 -1.35 -19.00 5.74
C THR A 52 0.06 -19.38 5.30
N LEU A 53 1.02 -19.33 6.22
CA LEU A 53 2.39 -19.71 5.91
C LEU A 53 2.52 -21.22 5.65
N ASN A 54 3.15 -21.59 4.54
CA ASN A 54 3.55 -22.97 4.26
C ASN A 54 4.81 -23.32 5.08
N GLU A 55 4.80 -24.48 5.74
CA GLU A 55 5.91 -24.93 6.59
C GLU A 55 7.23 -25.04 5.83
N GLU A 56 7.20 -25.46 4.57
CA GLU A 56 8.37 -25.59 3.70
C GLU A 56 9.09 -24.27 3.41
N LEU A 57 8.38 -23.13 3.53
CA LEU A 57 8.96 -21.81 3.30
C LEU A 57 9.66 -21.25 4.54
N LYS A 58 9.38 -21.77 5.75
CA LYS A 58 9.94 -21.24 7.00
C LYS A 58 11.47 -21.09 6.99
N PRO A 59 12.26 -22.06 6.50
CA PRO A 59 13.72 -21.93 6.49
C PRO A 59 14.26 -20.81 5.57
N ARG A 60 13.43 -20.29 4.67
CA ARG A 60 13.80 -19.29 3.65
C ARG A 60 13.34 -17.88 3.99
N LEU A 61 12.59 -17.74 5.09
CA LEU A 61 11.94 -16.52 5.51
C LEU A 61 12.54 -15.96 6.80
N PRO A 62 12.49 -14.65 7.02
CA PRO A 62 12.90 -14.07 8.29
C PRO A 62 11.95 -14.49 9.43
N PRO A 63 12.41 -14.46 10.70
CA PRO A 63 11.57 -14.79 11.85
C PRO A 63 10.26 -13.97 11.93
N SER A 64 10.31 -12.69 11.52
CA SER A 64 9.13 -11.82 11.42
C SER A 64 8.00 -12.42 10.59
N SER A 65 8.32 -13.12 9.49
CA SER A 65 7.29 -13.77 8.65
C SER A 65 6.46 -14.77 9.45
N ILE A 66 7.10 -15.55 10.33
CA ILE A 66 6.43 -16.56 11.12
C ILE A 66 5.43 -15.90 12.08
N SER A 67 5.91 -14.92 12.87
CA SER A 67 5.08 -14.19 13.83
C SER A 67 3.90 -13.47 13.18
N LEU A 68 4.13 -12.82 12.04
CA LEU A 68 3.09 -12.13 11.27
C LEU A 68 2.01 -13.10 10.77
N PHE A 69 2.41 -14.23 10.17
CA PHE A 69 1.45 -15.23 9.66
C PHE A 69 0.69 -15.95 10.78
N GLU A 70 1.32 -16.23 11.91
CA GLU A 70 0.66 -16.82 13.08
C GLU A 70 -0.42 -15.90 13.64
N ALA A 71 -0.11 -14.62 13.83
CA ALA A 71 -1.08 -13.64 14.30
C ALA A 71 -2.23 -13.43 13.29
N LYS A 72 -1.91 -13.32 11.99
CA LYS A 72 -2.90 -13.25 10.91
C LYS A 72 -3.83 -14.47 10.91
N LYS A 73 -3.28 -15.68 11.10
CA LYS A 73 -4.05 -16.93 11.18
C LYS A 73 -4.95 -16.94 12.42
N LYS A 74 -4.41 -16.58 13.59
CA LYS A 74 -5.16 -16.53 14.87
C LYS A 74 -6.37 -15.59 14.79
N LYS A 75 -6.21 -14.45 14.11
CA LYS A 75 -7.28 -13.45 13.93
C LYS A 75 -8.14 -13.67 12.69
N ASN A 76 -7.84 -14.69 11.89
CA ASN A 76 -8.52 -15.00 10.62
C ASN A 76 -8.61 -13.77 9.67
N LEU A 77 -7.53 -13.01 9.54
CA LEU A 77 -7.49 -11.80 8.71
C LEU A 77 -7.06 -12.09 7.27
N SER A 78 -7.74 -11.49 6.29
CA SER A 78 -7.30 -11.45 4.90
C SER A 78 -6.19 -10.41 4.70
N PHE A 79 -5.43 -10.51 3.59
CA PHE A 79 -4.47 -9.46 3.26
C PHE A 79 -5.17 -8.15 2.91
N GLU A 80 -6.33 -8.19 2.25
CA GLU A 80 -7.17 -7.02 1.98
C GLU A 80 -7.47 -6.22 3.27
N ALA A 81 -7.90 -6.91 4.33
CA ALA A 81 -8.24 -6.28 5.61
C ALA A 81 -7.01 -5.61 6.28
N ILE A 82 -5.86 -6.31 6.28
CA ILE A 82 -4.61 -5.78 6.84
C ILE A 82 -4.13 -4.59 6.00
N ALA A 83 -4.14 -4.72 4.68
CA ALA A 83 -3.72 -3.69 3.75
C ALA A 83 -4.52 -2.40 3.88
N LYS A 84 -5.84 -2.52 4.02
CA LYS A 84 -6.73 -1.38 4.30
C LYS A 84 -6.40 -0.68 5.61
N HIS A 85 -6.07 -1.43 6.66
CA HIS A 85 -5.70 -0.85 7.95
C HIS A 85 -4.32 -0.17 7.91
N VAL A 86 -3.31 -0.84 7.33
CA VAL A 86 -1.94 -0.34 7.21
C VAL A 86 -1.86 0.87 6.26
N GLY A 87 -2.70 0.91 5.23
CA GLY A 87 -2.70 1.96 4.20
C GLY A 87 -1.73 1.65 3.06
N ARG A 88 -1.55 0.37 2.72
CA ARG A 88 -0.72 -0.11 1.61
C ARG A 88 -1.55 -0.96 0.65
N ASP A 89 -1.03 -1.19 -0.55
CA ASP A 89 -1.63 -2.15 -1.48
C ASP A 89 -1.54 -3.58 -0.92
N GLU A 90 -2.54 -4.41 -1.22
CA GLU A 90 -2.64 -5.79 -0.75
C GLU A 90 -1.40 -6.63 -1.08
N VAL A 91 -0.90 -6.53 -2.31
CA VAL A 91 0.28 -7.29 -2.76
C VAL A 91 1.53 -6.81 -2.02
N ALA A 92 1.62 -5.52 -1.70
CA ALA A 92 2.73 -4.97 -0.94
C ALA A 92 2.75 -5.47 0.52
N VAL A 93 1.58 -5.61 1.15
CA VAL A 93 1.48 -6.19 2.50
C VAL A 93 1.79 -7.68 2.48
N ALA A 94 1.28 -8.44 1.51
CA ALA A 94 1.65 -9.85 1.35
C ALA A 94 3.17 -10.01 1.14
N ALA A 95 3.79 -9.17 0.31
CA ALA A 95 5.24 -9.16 0.11
C ALA A 95 6.01 -8.87 1.41
N LEU A 96 5.53 -7.95 2.26
CA LEU A 96 6.11 -7.68 3.59
C LEU A 96 6.07 -8.95 4.46
N PHE A 97 4.93 -9.65 4.49
CA PHE A 97 4.76 -10.89 5.26
C PHE A 97 5.72 -11.99 4.79
N TYR A 98 6.07 -12.04 3.51
CA TYR A 98 7.09 -12.95 2.97
C TYR A 98 8.52 -12.37 3.03
N GLY A 99 8.77 -11.28 3.76
CA GLY A 99 10.09 -10.69 3.94
C GLY A 99 10.65 -9.98 2.70
N GLN A 100 9.80 -9.69 1.71
CA GLN A 100 10.20 -9.11 0.41
C GLN A 100 10.00 -7.59 0.34
N ALA A 101 9.39 -6.99 1.37
CA ALA A 101 9.22 -5.56 1.50
C ALA A 101 9.67 -5.08 2.89
N MET A 102 10.15 -3.84 2.95
CA MET A 102 10.53 -3.19 4.20
C MET A 102 9.29 -2.56 4.84
N ALA A 103 9.17 -2.70 6.15
CA ALA A 103 8.18 -2.00 6.96
C ALA A 103 8.70 -0.62 7.34
N SER A 104 7.88 0.41 7.20
CA SER A 104 8.12 1.71 7.81
C SER A 104 7.74 1.70 9.29
N ALA A 105 8.15 2.72 10.06
CA ALA A 105 7.72 2.88 11.46
C ALA A 105 6.18 2.97 11.59
N GLU A 106 5.52 3.59 10.61
CA GLU A 106 4.05 3.65 10.55
C GLU A 106 3.45 2.26 10.27
N ASP A 107 4.06 1.48 9.36
CA ASP A 107 3.63 0.11 9.10
C ASP A 107 3.73 -0.76 10.36
N ILE A 108 4.85 -0.67 11.09
CA ILE A 108 5.06 -1.45 12.32
C ILE A 108 4.00 -1.12 13.36
N THR A 109 3.72 0.17 13.57
CA THR A 109 2.68 0.62 14.52
C THR A 109 1.30 0.04 14.17
N LYS A 110 0.90 0.15 12.90
CA LYS A 110 -0.41 -0.33 12.43
C LYS A 110 -0.50 -1.86 12.39
N LEU A 111 0.60 -2.54 12.05
CA LEU A 111 0.69 -4.00 12.09
C LEU A 111 0.57 -4.51 13.52
N ALA A 112 1.24 -3.87 14.48
CA ALA A 112 1.15 -4.19 15.90
C ALA A 112 -0.30 -4.08 16.39
N GLU A 113 -1.00 -3.00 16.04
CA GLU A 113 -2.41 -2.78 16.39
C GLU A 113 -3.33 -3.86 15.80
N VAL A 114 -3.30 -4.06 14.48
CA VAL A 114 -4.24 -4.97 13.81
C VAL A 114 -3.96 -6.44 14.14
N LEU A 115 -2.70 -6.83 14.33
CA LEU A 115 -2.29 -8.21 14.62
C LEU A 115 -2.23 -8.52 16.12
N GLU A 116 -2.36 -7.51 16.99
CA GLU A 116 -2.18 -7.64 18.45
C GLU A 116 -0.81 -8.26 18.82
N ILE A 117 0.25 -7.77 18.16
CA ILE A 117 1.64 -8.08 18.49
C ILE A 117 2.24 -6.85 19.16
N SER A 118 3.16 -7.02 20.12
CA SER A 118 3.89 -5.90 20.70
C SER A 118 4.64 -5.11 19.62
N ALA A 119 4.52 -3.78 19.64
CA ALA A 119 5.26 -2.91 18.72
C ALA A 119 6.78 -3.09 18.87
N GLU A 120 7.27 -3.21 20.10
CA GLU A 120 8.70 -3.42 20.41
C GLU A 120 9.21 -4.74 19.80
N GLN A 121 8.39 -5.78 19.85
CA GLN A 121 8.71 -7.07 19.22
C GLN A 121 8.78 -6.92 17.70
N LEU A 122 7.78 -6.30 17.07
CA LEU A 122 7.78 -6.10 15.62
C LEU A 122 8.92 -5.18 15.16
N GLU A 123 9.27 -4.16 15.92
CA GLU A 123 10.43 -3.30 15.64
C GLU A 123 11.73 -4.11 15.62
N SER A 124 11.93 -5.01 16.58
CA SER A 124 13.06 -5.92 16.60
C SER A 124 13.03 -6.89 15.40
N ASP A 125 11.90 -7.56 15.17
CA ASP A 125 11.76 -8.63 14.16
C ASP A 125 11.80 -8.11 12.71
N LEU A 126 11.40 -6.85 12.49
CA LEU A 126 11.39 -6.18 11.18
C LEU A 126 12.55 -5.20 10.99
N SER A 127 13.52 -5.17 11.93
CA SER A 127 14.69 -4.32 11.84
C SER A 127 15.62 -4.70 10.67
N GLY A 128 16.35 -3.71 10.15
CA GLY A 128 17.30 -3.90 9.05
C GLY A 128 16.67 -3.86 7.66
N PHE A 129 17.35 -4.44 6.68
CA PHE A 129 16.95 -4.41 5.28
C PHE A 129 16.55 -5.81 4.80
N PRO A 130 15.47 -5.95 4.00
CA PRO A 130 15.00 -7.26 3.55
C PRO A 130 15.97 -7.91 2.55
N ASN A 131 16.28 -9.18 2.77
CA ASN A 131 16.97 -10.03 1.81
C ASN A 131 15.97 -10.58 0.78
N ARG A 132 15.78 -9.85 -0.32
CA ARG A 132 14.79 -10.17 -1.34
C ARG A 132 15.24 -11.30 -2.26
N GLY A 133 14.29 -12.07 -2.78
CA GLY A 133 14.52 -13.14 -3.75
C GLY A 133 14.82 -14.51 -3.13
N SER A 134 14.83 -14.64 -1.80
CA SER A 134 15.11 -15.92 -1.12
C SER A 134 13.94 -16.90 -1.14
N THR A 135 12.73 -16.48 -1.52
CA THR A 135 11.48 -17.25 -1.32
C THR A 135 11.25 -18.37 -2.31
N LEU A 136 11.91 -18.36 -3.47
CA LEU A 136 11.64 -19.28 -4.56
C LEU A 136 12.95 -19.78 -5.18
N ASP A 137 12.98 -21.07 -5.51
CA ASP A 137 13.97 -21.60 -6.46
C ASP A 137 13.50 -21.34 -7.89
N MET A 138 14.45 -21.12 -8.79
CA MET A 138 14.18 -20.96 -10.21
C MET A 138 14.53 -22.26 -10.96
N PRO A 139 13.65 -22.77 -11.84
CA PRO A 139 12.30 -22.27 -12.11
C PRO A 139 11.30 -22.57 -10.97
N PRO A 140 10.22 -21.75 -10.81
CA PRO A 140 9.21 -21.99 -9.78
C PRO A 140 8.53 -23.36 -9.96
N LYS A 141 8.25 -24.05 -8.86
CA LYS A 141 7.56 -25.36 -8.89
C LYS A 141 6.05 -25.24 -8.70
N ASP A 142 5.61 -24.25 -7.92
CA ASP A 142 4.18 -24.01 -7.69
C ASP A 142 3.50 -23.57 -8.99
N PRO A 143 2.39 -24.22 -9.41
CA PRO A 143 1.72 -23.89 -10.67
C PRO A 143 1.22 -22.45 -10.75
N THR A 144 0.73 -21.87 -9.66
CA THR A 144 0.19 -20.50 -9.64
C THR A 144 1.29 -19.49 -9.97
N ILE A 145 2.48 -19.69 -9.39
CA ILE A 145 3.66 -18.85 -9.62
C ILE A 145 4.31 -19.17 -10.98
N TYR A 146 4.36 -20.44 -11.36
CA TYR A 146 4.97 -20.89 -12.62
C TYR A 146 4.30 -20.26 -13.84
N ARG A 147 2.98 -20.03 -13.83
CA ARG A 147 2.30 -19.35 -14.94
C ARG A 147 2.81 -17.93 -15.17
N LEU A 148 3.18 -17.20 -14.12
CA LEU A 148 3.79 -15.87 -14.27
C LEU A 148 5.17 -15.96 -14.94
N TYR A 149 5.96 -16.98 -14.57
CA TYR A 149 7.22 -17.27 -15.23
C TYR A 149 7.04 -17.66 -16.71
N GLU A 150 6.04 -18.49 -17.02
CA GLU A 150 5.71 -18.91 -18.39
C GLU A 150 5.26 -17.73 -19.28
N ILE A 151 4.52 -16.76 -18.71
CA ILE A 151 4.19 -15.51 -19.40
C ILE A 151 5.46 -14.75 -19.76
N VAL A 152 6.42 -14.63 -18.83
CA VAL A 152 7.72 -13.99 -19.11
C VAL A 152 8.48 -14.76 -20.19
N GLN A 153 8.50 -16.08 -20.13
CA GLN A 153 9.19 -16.92 -21.11
C GLN A 153 8.61 -16.76 -22.52
N ASN A 154 7.28 -16.70 -22.66
CA ASN A 154 6.61 -16.65 -23.96
C ASN A 154 6.52 -15.22 -24.52
N TYR A 155 6.24 -14.22 -23.67
CA TYR A 155 6.00 -12.84 -24.09
C TYR A 155 7.17 -11.90 -23.84
N GLY A 156 8.27 -12.34 -23.22
CA GLY A 156 9.40 -11.48 -22.86
C GLY A 156 9.97 -10.69 -24.04
N GLN A 157 10.18 -11.33 -25.20
CA GLN A 157 10.64 -10.62 -26.41
C GLN A 157 9.58 -9.69 -26.98
N ALA A 158 8.29 -10.06 -26.92
CA ALA A 158 7.20 -9.21 -27.36
C ALA A 158 7.09 -7.94 -26.50
N TYR A 159 7.15 -8.08 -25.16
CA TYR A 159 7.19 -6.94 -24.25
C TYR A 159 8.39 -6.05 -24.53
N LYS A 160 9.59 -6.63 -24.68
CA LYS A 160 10.81 -5.88 -24.99
C LYS A 160 10.65 -5.04 -26.26
N ALA A 161 10.18 -5.65 -27.35
CA ALA A 161 10.00 -4.96 -28.62
C ALA A 161 9.00 -3.80 -28.51
N VAL A 162 7.80 -4.05 -27.97
CA VAL A 162 6.75 -3.02 -27.84
C VAL A 162 7.16 -1.90 -26.88
N LEU A 163 7.86 -2.22 -25.78
CA LEU A 163 8.39 -1.21 -24.87
C LEU A 163 9.44 -0.34 -25.58
N HIS A 164 10.32 -0.94 -26.36
CA HIS A 164 11.36 -0.20 -27.08
C HIS A 164 10.77 0.70 -28.17
N GLU A 165 9.75 0.25 -28.90
CA GLU A 165 9.03 1.08 -29.88
C GLU A 165 8.31 2.27 -29.21
N LYS A 166 7.77 2.09 -28.00
CA LYS A 166 7.00 3.13 -27.30
C LYS A 166 7.86 4.11 -26.51
N PHE A 167 8.96 3.66 -25.92
CA PHE A 167 9.71 4.42 -24.93
C PHE A 167 11.20 4.58 -25.26
N GLY A 168 11.68 3.98 -26.35
CA GLY A 168 13.09 4.01 -26.74
C GLY A 168 13.94 2.96 -26.03
N ASP A 169 15.26 3.14 -26.00
CA ASP A 169 16.18 2.20 -25.35
C ASP A 169 16.24 2.42 -23.83
N GLY A 170 15.91 1.38 -23.06
CA GLY A 170 15.76 1.47 -21.61
C GLY A 170 15.06 0.28 -20.99
N ILE A 171 14.63 0.42 -19.73
CA ILE A 171 13.93 -0.63 -18.99
C ILE A 171 12.73 -0.08 -18.20
N MET A 172 11.74 -0.95 -17.97
CA MET A 172 10.74 -0.74 -16.93
C MET A 172 11.33 -1.12 -15.58
N SER A 173 11.42 -0.17 -14.65
CA SER A 173 11.96 -0.41 -13.30
C SER A 173 11.10 -1.38 -12.50
N ALA A 174 11.76 -2.32 -11.82
CA ALA A 174 11.15 -3.17 -10.77
C ALA A 174 11.37 -2.60 -9.34
N ILE A 175 11.98 -1.41 -9.21
CA ILE A 175 12.23 -0.74 -7.92
C ILE A 175 11.31 0.48 -7.76
N SER A 176 11.31 1.38 -8.74
CA SER A 176 10.30 2.44 -8.84
C SER A 176 9.07 1.84 -9.52
N PHE A 177 8.37 1.00 -8.76
CA PHE A 177 7.40 0.04 -9.25
C PHE A 177 6.22 -0.13 -8.30
N SER A 178 5.06 -0.43 -8.85
CA SER A 178 3.86 -0.86 -8.13
C SER A 178 3.16 -1.98 -8.89
N THR A 179 2.55 -2.92 -8.17
CA THR A 179 1.69 -3.96 -8.73
C THR A 179 0.44 -4.10 -7.89
N LYS A 180 -0.65 -4.57 -8.51
CA LYS A 180 -1.91 -4.90 -7.83
C LYS A 180 -2.60 -6.05 -8.55
N ILE A 181 -3.48 -6.73 -7.83
CA ILE A 181 -4.33 -7.82 -8.35
C ILE A 181 -5.78 -7.38 -8.23
N GLU A 182 -6.53 -7.55 -9.32
CA GLU A 182 -7.96 -7.26 -9.39
C GLU A 182 -8.68 -8.48 -9.95
N LYS A 183 -9.88 -8.75 -9.44
CA LYS A 183 -10.80 -9.74 -10.01
C LYS A 183 -11.75 -9.03 -10.97
N GLU A 184 -11.79 -9.49 -12.21
CA GLU A 184 -12.75 -9.03 -13.22
C GLU A 184 -13.70 -10.17 -13.56
N THR A 185 -14.98 -9.88 -13.79
CA THR A 185 -15.99 -10.88 -14.17
C THR A 185 -16.71 -10.40 -15.42
N ASP A 186 -16.80 -11.27 -16.42
CA ASP A 186 -17.56 -11.05 -17.65
C ASP A 186 -18.45 -12.26 -17.99
N GLU A 187 -19.09 -12.24 -19.16
CA GLU A 187 -19.97 -13.32 -19.61
C GLU A 187 -19.27 -14.69 -19.76
N LYS A 188 -17.94 -14.71 -19.90
CA LYS A 188 -17.13 -15.92 -20.10
C LYS A 188 -16.55 -16.48 -18.80
N GLY A 189 -16.58 -15.70 -17.72
CA GLY A 189 -16.18 -16.16 -16.40
C GLY A 189 -15.43 -15.10 -15.59
N GLU A 190 -14.57 -15.59 -14.71
CA GLU A 190 -13.75 -14.75 -13.82
C GLU A 190 -12.31 -14.70 -14.29
N TRP A 191 -11.71 -13.52 -14.18
CA TRP A 191 -10.38 -13.21 -14.65
C TRP A 191 -9.55 -12.60 -13.52
N ALA A 192 -8.30 -13.03 -13.41
CA ALA A 192 -7.32 -12.38 -12.55
C ALA A 192 -6.53 -11.35 -13.37
N LYS A 193 -6.68 -10.08 -13.05
CA LYS A 193 -5.96 -8.98 -13.69
C LYS A 193 -4.80 -8.54 -12.81
N ILE A 194 -3.59 -8.71 -13.33
CA ILE A 194 -2.36 -8.23 -12.70
C ILE A 194 -1.91 -6.99 -13.44
N THR A 195 -1.80 -5.87 -12.72
CA THR A 195 -1.28 -4.62 -13.30
C THR A 195 0.17 -4.42 -12.85
N MET A 196 1.11 -4.36 -13.81
CA MET A 196 2.51 -4.02 -13.55
C MET A 196 2.78 -2.58 -14.00
N ARG A 197 3.10 -1.68 -13.06
CA ARG A 197 3.39 -0.27 -13.34
C ARG A 197 4.77 0.11 -12.84
N GLY A 198 5.74 0.14 -13.75
CA GLY A 198 7.11 0.58 -13.46
C GLY A 198 7.46 1.89 -14.16
N LYS A 199 8.32 2.69 -13.52
CA LYS A 199 8.92 3.87 -14.14
C LYS A 199 9.83 3.45 -15.29
N TRP A 200 9.74 4.11 -16.45
CA TRP A 200 10.67 3.91 -17.55
C TRP A 200 12.02 4.59 -17.26
N LEU A 201 13.12 3.87 -17.48
CA LEU A 201 14.49 4.32 -17.25
C LEU A 201 15.30 4.18 -18.54
N PRO A 202 15.55 5.28 -19.29
CA PRO A 202 16.36 5.23 -20.50
C PRO A 202 17.84 5.01 -20.17
N TYR A 203 18.58 4.32 -21.04
CA TYR A 203 20.02 4.20 -20.89
C TYR A 203 20.70 5.55 -21.13
N THR A 204 21.62 5.91 -20.23
CA THR A 204 22.44 7.12 -20.42
C THR A 204 23.59 6.79 -21.37
N ARG A 205 23.86 7.68 -22.32
CA ARG A 205 25.07 7.62 -23.15
C ARG A 205 26.23 8.22 -22.35
N PHE A 206 27.26 7.41 -22.09
CA PHE A 206 28.51 7.83 -21.46
C PHE A 206 29.70 7.36 -22.30
#